data_AF-A0A965EFA3-F1
#
_entry.id   AF-A0A965EFA3-F1
#
_cell.length_a   1.000
_cell.length_b   1.000
_cell.length_c   1.000
_cell.angle_alpha   90.00
_cell.angle_beta   90.00
_cell.angle_gamma   90.00
#
_symmetry.space_group_name_H-M   'P 1'
#
loop_
_entity.id
_entity.type
_entity.pdbx_description
1 polymer ?
#
loop_
_entity_poly.entity_id
_entity_poly.type
_entity_poly.pdbx_seq_one_letter_code
_entity_poly.pdbx_strand_id
1 'polypeptide(L)' 'MRPLLEVTLSDAWVWDLYRKSRFVPRVRVMSFKDLNIEELPPQDA' A
#
# COMPACT_ATOMS: atom_id res chain seq x y z
N MET A 1 6.34 5.91 19.76
CA MET A 1 6.48 4.47 19.53
C MET A 1 6.92 4.29 18.08
N ARG A 2 8.11 3.71 17.82
CA ARG A 2 8.60 3.48 16.45
C ARG A 2 7.86 2.27 15.84
N PRO A 3 7.54 2.27 14.53
CA PRO A 3 7.06 1.05 13.88
C PRO A 3 8.13 -0.04 14.02
N LEU A 4 7.71 -1.26 14.35
CA LEU A 4 8.62 -2.41 14.43
C LEU A 4 9.28 -2.69 13.07
N LEU A 5 8.58 -2.33 11.98
CA LEU A 5 9.03 -2.46 10.60
C LEU A 5 8.26 -1.46 9.72
N GLU A 6 9.00 -0.73 8.88
CA GLU A 6 8.45 0.13 7.84
C GLU A 6 9.05 -0.30 6.51
N VAL A 7 8.20 -0.56 5.51
CA VAL A 7 8.62 -1.00 4.18
C VAL A 7 7.98 -0.10 3.15
N THR A 8 8.79 0.37 2.20
CA THR A 8 8.30 1.02 0.99
C THR A 8 8.48 0.06 -0.17
N LEU A 9 7.40 -0.20 -0.90
CA LEU A 9 7.39 -1.02 -2.09
C LEU A 9 7.01 -0.16 -3.30
N SER A 10 7.63 -0.45 -4.43
CA SER A 10 7.25 0.06 -5.74
C SER A 10 6.61 -1.07 -6.53
N ASP A 11 5.64 -0.73 -7.39
CA ASP A 11 5.02 -1.69 -8.32
C ASP A 11 4.39 -2.90 -7.61
N ALA A 12 3.43 -2.62 -6.73
CA ALA A 12 2.83 -3.62 -5.85
C ALA A 12 1.37 -3.91 -6.17
N TRP A 13 0.98 -5.18 -6.06
CA TRP A 13 -0.44 -5.56 -6.00
C TRP A 13 -0.95 -5.53 -4.57
N VAL A 14 -2.04 -4.81 -4.35
CA VAL A 14 -2.81 -4.86 -3.10
C VAL A 14 -4.02 -5.76 -3.33
N TRP A 15 -4.17 -6.77 -2.47
CA TRP A 15 -5.29 -7.68 -2.46
C TRP A 15 -6.20 -7.38 -1.27
N ASP A 16 -7.49 -7.21 -1.56
CA ASP A 16 -8.56 -7.10 -0.58
C ASP A 16 -9.51 -8.28 -0.84
N LEU A 17 -9.96 -8.96 0.21
CA LEU A 17 -10.85 -10.11 0.12
C LEU A 17 -12.16 -9.80 -0.63
N TYR A 18 -12.63 -8.55 -0.58
CA TYR A 18 -13.93 -8.16 -1.12
C TYR A 18 -13.86 -7.16 -2.27
N ARG A 19 -12.66 -6.77 -2.71
CA ARG A 19 -12.47 -5.83 -3.82
C ARG A 19 -11.54 -6.41 -4.87
N LYS A 20 -11.60 -5.86 -6.08
CA LYS A 20 -10.63 -6.22 -7.12
C LYS A 20 -9.22 -5.87 -6.66
N SER A 21 -8.25 -6.73 -7.01
CA SER A 21 -6.84 -6.44 -6.81
C SER A 21 -6.48 -5.13 -7.52
N ARG A 22 -5.74 -4.26 -6.84
CA ARG A 22 -5.29 -2.99 -7.39
C ARG A 22 -3.77 -3.01 -7.51
N PHE A 23 -3.27 -2.54 -8.65
CA PHE A 23 -1.86 -2.29 -8.81
C PHE A 23 -1.57 -0.84 -8.42
N VAL A 24 -0.64 -0.64 -7.49
CA VAL A 24 -0.26 0.69 -7.00
C VAL A 24 1.22 0.95 -7.33
N PRO A 25 1.55 2.14 -7.86
CA PRO A 25 2.94 2.50 -8.16
C PRO A 25 3.82 2.50 -6.91
N ARG A 26 3.23 2.85 -5.75
CA ARG A 26 3.94 2.89 -4.48
C ARG A 26 3.02 2.60 -3.31
N VAL A 27 3.52 1.83 -2.35
CA VAL A 27 2.87 1.63 -1.05
C VAL A 27 3.88 1.73 0.08
N ARG A 28 3.48 2.36 1.18
CA ARG A 28 4.24 2.39 2.43
C ARG A 28 3.47 1.63 3.50
N VAL A 29 4.08 0.56 3.99
CA VAL A 29 3.54 -0.34 4.99
C VAL A 29 4.17 -0.02 6.33
N MET A 30 3.35 0.24 7.34
CA MET A 30 3.76 0.46 8.71
C MET A 30 3.18 -0.64 9.59
N SER A 31 4.04 -1.50 10.13
CA SER A 31 3.57 -2.64 10.95
C SER A 31 2.89 -2.21 12.25
N PHE A 32 3.23 -1.02 12.75
CA PHE A 32 2.52 -0.45 13.87
C PHE A 32 1.13 0.04 13.42
N LYS A 33 0.09 -0.57 14.00
CA LYS A 33 -1.34 -0.34 13.70
C LYS A 33 -1.81 -0.86 12.34
N ASP A 34 -1.02 -1.70 11.67
CA ASP A 34 -1.38 -2.31 10.38
C ASP A 34 -1.83 -1.25 9.34
N LEU A 35 -1.02 -0.19 9.22
CA LEU A 35 -1.34 0.95 8.37
C LEU A 35 -0.64 0.84 7.01
N ASN A 36 -1.43 0.88 5.95
CA ASN A 36 -0.94 0.94 4.57
C ASN A 36 -1.32 2.28 3.94
N ILE A 37 -0.33 3.01 3.43
CA ILE A 37 -0.53 4.25 2.67
C ILE A 37 -0.24 3.94 1.21
N GLU A 38 -1.28 3.97 0.39
CA GLU A 38 -1.22 3.67 -1.04
C GLU A 38 -1.19 4.97 -1.85
N GLU A 39 -0.24 5.08 -2.78
CA GLU A 39 -0.26 6.12 -3.80
C GLU A 39 -1.11 5.61 -4.97
N LEU A 40 -2.23 6.27 -5.24
CA LEU A 40 -3.11 5.88 -6.33
C LEU A 40 -2.60 6.46 -7.65
N PRO A 41 -2.74 5.73 -8.77
CA PRO A 41 -2.42 6.27 -10.08
C PRO A 41 -3.31 7.50 -10.39
N PRO A 42 -2.83 8.43 -11.23
CA PRO A 42 -3.63 9.58 -11.68
C PRO A 42 -4.98 9.11 -12.23
N GLN A 43 -6.04 9.84 -11.92
CA GLN A 43 -7.42 9.44 -12.23
C GLN A 43 -7.76 9.49 -13.74
N ASP A 44 -6.83 9.98 -14.57
CA ASP A 44 -7.04 10.31 -15.99
C ASP A 44 -6.16 9.50 -16.98
N ALA A 45 -5.86 8.23 -16.67
CA ALA A 45 -5.21 7.32 -17.61
C ALA A 45 -6.22 6.47 -18.40
#